data_AF-A0A6G9ZDF8-F1
#
_entry.id   AF-A0A6G9ZDF8-F1
#
_cell.length_a   1.000
_cell.length_b   1.000
_cell.length_c   1.000
_cell.angle_alpha   90.00
_cell.angle_beta   90.00
_cell.angle_gamma   90.00
#
_symmetry.space_group_name_H-M   'P 1'
#
loop_
_entity.id
_entity.type
_entity.pdbx_description
1 polymer ?
#
loop_
_entity_poly.entity_id
_entity_poly.type
_entity_poly.pdbx_seq_one_letter_code
_entity_poly.pdbx_strand_id
1 'polypeptide(L)'
;MTSQFRAKIQAPAVGKDRNHHRPHQALDMATPSSLFRPNGPTRLDIPDARSPDDNASATTEIVNVIEPAAPTTESAIEREARVPASGELTLTHRRQSVSLRNYIGRVVTIWADSRSIHVTLDGQLIRTVSSRLLPEHLTALIMRGARRAGPAPGTSALRKANGTTMISPGEAIEIERVVNRDGATQIAGHRHVVGFAWAGRTVTLRLDGHLMHAIADGALVGTWPCPIGRDQLGRVRGARTTATPLPPAPLPAGSLRAQRRVHESGRILVAGQRIKLGPRHRGKLVTVVVEDTHLRVLHREEEIAVRPRRSTKPITRFYITGKGATPNNGQASIDDTR
;
A
#
# COMPACT_ATOMS: atom_id res chain seq x y z
N MET A 1 26.61 -30.85 -69.96
CA MET A 1 26.09 -30.84 -68.57
C MET A 1 24.86 -29.93 -68.57
N THR A 2 23.70 -30.36 -69.08
CA THR A 2 22.62 -31.12 -68.36
C THR A 2 22.12 -30.29 -67.17
N SER A 3 20.88 -29.84 -66.97
CA SER A 3 19.55 -30.15 -67.52
C SER A 3 18.59 -28.96 -67.26
N GLN A 4 17.57 -28.80 -68.12
CA GLN A 4 16.34 -28.04 -67.85
C GLN A 4 15.52 -28.67 -66.70
N PHE A 5 14.67 -27.91 -66.00
CA PHE A 5 13.26 -28.26 -65.73
C PHE A 5 12.45 -27.07 -65.20
N ARG A 6 11.19 -27.00 -65.64
CA ARG A 6 10.16 -25.96 -65.43
C ARG A 6 8.99 -26.60 -64.66
N ALA A 7 8.43 -25.93 -63.65
CA ALA A 7 7.05 -26.11 -63.13
C ALA A 7 6.75 -24.91 -62.19
N LYS A 8 5.83 -23.98 -62.48
CA LYS A 8 4.34 -23.97 -62.36
C LYS A 8 3.79 -24.31 -60.96
N ILE A 9 2.74 -23.54 -60.59
CA ILE A 9 1.69 -23.70 -59.54
C ILE A 9 1.84 -22.64 -58.42
N GLN A 10 1.09 -21.53 -58.42
CA GLN A 10 -0.34 -21.29 -58.14
C GLN A 10 -0.52 -20.71 -56.72
N ALA A 11 -1.07 -19.49 -56.64
CA ALA A 11 -1.51 -18.86 -55.38
C ALA A 11 -2.76 -19.53 -54.81
N PRO A 12 -3.04 -19.35 -53.51
CA PRO A 12 -4.42 -19.20 -53.08
C PRO A 12 -4.68 -17.83 -52.43
N ALA A 13 -5.86 -17.32 -52.78
CA ALA A 13 -6.54 -16.21 -52.16
C ALA A 13 -7.22 -16.62 -50.83
N VAL A 14 -7.38 -15.63 -49.96
CA VAL A 14 -8.47 -15.39 -48.99
C VAL A 14 -8.94 -16.58 -48.11
N GLY A 15 -8.72 -16.43 -46.80
CA GLY A 15 -9.38 -17.21 -45.75
C GLY A 15 -9.71 -16.34 -44.53
N LYS A 16 -10.98 -15.94 -44.43
CA LYS A 16 -11.67 -15.52 -43.21
C LYS A 16 -11.61 -16.66 -42.16
N ASP A 17 -11.82 -16.28 -40.90
CA ASP A 17 -12.22 -17.14 -39.78
C ASP A 17 -11.14 -17.99 -39.07
N ARG A 18 -10.51 -17.38 -38.06
CA ARG A 18 -9.94 -18.11 -36.91
C ARG A 18 -10.61 -17.70 -35.61
N ASN A 19 -11.93 -17.91 -35.57
CA ASN A 19 -12.69 -17.97 -34.31
C ASN A 19 -13.92 -18.88 -34.43
N HIS A 20 -13.83 -20.09 -35.03
CA HIS A 20 -15.05 -20.92 -35.17
C HIS A 20 -14.95 -22.43 -34.97
N HIS A 21 -13.83 -23.07 -34.62
CA HIS A 21 -13.84 -24.53 -34.35
C HIS A 21 -13.29 -24.86 -32.95
N ARG A 22 -14.20 -24.88 -31.97
CA ARG A 22 -14.06 -25.62 -30.71
C ARG A 22 -14.64 -27.02 -30.91
N PRO A 23 -13.90 -28.10 -30.57
CA PRO A 23 -14.49 -29.13 -29.73
C PRO A 23 -13.47 -29.77 -28.76
N HIS A 24 -13.37 -29.21 -27.55
CA HIS A 24 -12.97 -29.88 -26.30
C HIS A 24 -13.53 -29.00 -25.18
N GLN A 25 -14.79 -29.13 -24.79
CA GLN A 25 -15.35 -30.22 -23.97
C GLN A 25 -14.54 -30.42 -22.68
N ALA A 26 -15.12 -29.85 -21.61
CA ALA A 26 -14.95 -30.07 -20.18
C ALA A 26 -13.59 -30.60 -19.66
N LEU A 27 -12.89 -29.78 -18.88
CA LEU A 27 -12.07 -30.28 -17.77
C LEU A 27 -13.06 -30.77 -16.69
N ASP A 28 -13.49 -32.02 -16.88
CA ASP A 28 -14.10 -32.96 -15.95
C ASP A 28 -14.72 -32.38 -14.66
N MET A 29 -15.86 -31.70 -14.82
CA MET A 29 -16.93 -31.44 -13.84
C MET A 29 -16.66 -31.87 -12.38
N ALA A 30 -15.69 -31.25 -11.72
CA ALA A 30 -15.42 -31.43 -10.31
C ALA A 30 -15.77 -30.14 -9.56
N THR A 31 -16.79 -30.20 -8.71
CA THR A 31 -17.05 -29.16 -7.72
C THR A 31 -15.97 -29.21 -6.63
N PRO A 32 -15.56 -28.06 -6.05
CA PRO A 32 -14.44 -27.98 -5.11
C PRO A 32 -14.64 -28.79 -3.81
N SER A 33 -15.84 -29.31 -3.55
CA SER A 33 -16.16 -30.20 -2.43
C SER A 33 -15.66 -31.64 -2.59
N SER A 34 -15.21 -32.05 -3.79
CA SER A 34 -14.77 -33.44 -4.05
C SER A 34 -13.27 -33.71 -3.77
N LEU A 35 -12.53 -32.70 -3.31
CA LEU A 35 -11.12 -32.83 -2.91
C LEU A 35 -10.92 -33.07 -1.39
N PHE A 36 -11.99 -32.99 -0.60
CA PHE A 36 -11.97 -33.40 0.80
C PHE A 36 -12.59 -34.80 0.91
N ARG A 37 -11.76 -35.84 0.97
CA ARG A 37 -12.24 -37.13 1.47
C ARG A 37 -12.26 -37.09 3.00
N PRO A 38 -13.40 -37.34 3.66
CA PRO A 38 -13.37 -37.84 5.03
C PRO A 38 -12.83 -39.27 4.97
N ASN A 39 -12.19 -39.70 6.06
CA ASN A 39 -11.63 -41.05 6.32
C ASN A 39 -10.11 -41.13 6.14
N GLY A 40 -9.42 -41.10 7.29
CA GLY A 40 -7.99 -41.35 7.44
C GLY A 40 -7.60 -42.82 7.22
N PRO A 41 -6.30 -43.15 7.37
CA PRO A 41 -5.75 -44.40 6.87
C PRO A 41 -6.21 -45.64 7.64
N THR A 42 -6.54 -46.67 6.86
CA THR A 42 -6.75 -48.06 7.22
C THR A 42 -5.71 -48.57 8.22
N ARG A 43 -6.18 -48.98 9.41
CA ARG A 43 -5.40 -49.75 10.39
C ARG A 43 -5.62 -51.24 10.09
N LEU A 44 -4.52 -52.01 10.06
CA LEU A 44 -4.51 -53.47 9.94
C LEU A 44 -5.38 -54.14 11.01
N ASP A 45 -6.01 -55.24 10.61
CA ASP A 45 -6.80 -56.17 11.42
C ASP A 45 -6.05 -56.76 12.62
N ILE A 46 -6.66 -56.70 13.81
CA ILE A 46 -6.50 -57.66 14.92
C ILE A 46 -7.86 -57.75 15.64
N PRO A 47 -8.45 -58.95 15.85
CA PRO A 47 -9.73 -59.09 16.53
C PRO A 47 -9.61 -59.31 18.06
N ASP A 48 -10.66 -58.83 18.74
CA ASP A 48 -11.24 -59.23 20.03
C ASP A 48 -10.49 -59.00 21.37
N ALA A 49 -11.12 -58.22 22.26
CA ALA A 49 -11.76 -58.70 23.51
C ALA A 49 -11.77 -57.67 24.66
N ARG A 50 -12.99 -57.41 25.20
CA ARG A 50 -13.39 -57.09 26.59
C ARG A 50 -12.94 -55.78 27.28
N SER A 51 -13.94 -55.07 27.80
CA SER A 51 -13.94 -53.92 28.74
C SER A 51 -13.34 -54.25 30.13
N PRO A 52 -13.36 -53.34 31.13
CA PRO A 52 -13.33 -51.86 31.15
C PRO A 52 -12.15 -51.33 32.01
N ASP A 53 -11.86 -50.03 31.99
CA ASP A 53 -11.69 -49.20 33.21
C ASP A 53 -11.02 -47.85 32.92
N ASP A 54 -11.59 -46.86 33.61
CA ASP A 54 -11.00 -45.63 34.09
C ASP A 54 -10.69 -44.42 33.18
N ASN A 55 -11.18 -43.30 33.73
CA ASN A 55 -10.68 -41.94 33.64
C ASN A 55 -11.20 -41.00 32.53
N ALA A 56 -12.13 -40.18 33.00
CA ALA A 56 -11.92 -38.75 33.22
C ALA A 56 -12.29 -37.77 32.08
N SER A 57 -13.29 -36.96 32.42
CA SER A 57 -13.49 -35.56 32.07
C SER A 57 -13.30 -35.16 30.61
N ALA A 58 -14.42 -35.14 29.90
CA ALA A 58 -14.62 -34.33 28.71
C ALA A 58 -14.36 -32.84 29.02
N THR A 59 -13.35 -32.27 28.38
CA THR A 59 -13.24 -30.83 28.19
C THR A 59 -13.41 -30.54 26.71
N THR A 60 -14.52 -29.88 26.38
CA THR A 60 -14.86 -29.41 25.04
C THR A 60 -13.84 -28.34 24.62
N GLU A 61 -12.98 -28.64 23.66
CA GLU A 61 -12.13 -27.64 23.02
C GLU A 61 -12.97 -26.79 22.06
N ILE A 62 -13.19 -25.55 22.47
CA ILE A 62 -13.74 -24.48 21.66
C ILE A 62 -12.58 -23.93 20.83
N VAL A 63 -12.63 -24.11 19.51
CA VAL A 63 -11.63 -23.58 18.58
C VAL A 63 -11.72 -22.05 18.59
N ASN A 64 -10.83 -21.40 19.34
CA ASN A 64 -10.65 -19.96 19.29
C ASN A 64 -10.01 -19.57 17.94
N VAL A 65 -10.79 -18.85 17.15
CA VAL A 65 -10.32 -18.07 16.01
C VAL A 65 -9.24 -17.11 16.51
N ILE A 66 -7.99 -17.31 16.08
CA ILE A 66 -6.88 -16.39 16.38
C ILE A 66 -7.10 -15.13 15.55
N GLU A 67 -7.80 -14.18 16.14
CA GLU A 67 -7.76 -12.77 15.76
C GLU A 67 -6.29 -12.30 15.82
N PRO A 68 -5.77 -11.55 14.82
CA PRO A 68 -4.38 -11.14 14.84
C PRO A 68 -4.14 -10.24 16.06
N ALA A 69 -3.40 -10.77 17.04
CA ALA A 69 -3.12 -10.10 18.30
C ALA A 69 -2.67 -8.64 18.06
N ALA A 70 -3.39 -7.70 18.68
CA ALA A 70 -2.89 -6.35 18.88
C ALA A 70 -1.48 -6.42 19.48
N PRO A 71 -0.57 -5.49 19.14
CA PRO A 71 0.77 -5.50 19.71
C PRO A 71 0.65 -5.38 21.23
N THR A 72 1.00 -6.46 21.95
CA THR A 72 0.99 -6.49 23.41
C THR A 72 2.00 -5.48 23.92
N THR A 73 1.52 -4.30 24.31
CA THR A 73 2.28 -3.20 24.94
C THR A 73 2.80 -3.57 26.33
N GLU A 74 2.44 -4.73 26.87
CA GLU A 74 2.62 -5.10 28.28
C GLU A 74 4.08 -5.13 28.76
N SER A 75 5.05 -5.16 27.84
CA SER A 75 6.49 -5.14 28.16
C SER A 75 7.24 -3.92 27.62
N ALA A 76 6.56 -2.99 26.93
CA ALA A 76 7.21 -1.83 26.36
C ALA A 76 7.65 -0.84 27.46
N ILE A 77 8.80 -0.20 27.25
CA ILE A 77 9.38 0.78 28.16
C ILE A 77 9.55 2.12 27.46
N GLU A 78 9.45 3.19 28.23
CA GLU A 78 9.69 4.54 27.78
C GLU A 78 10.72 5.21 28.69
N ARG A 79 11.66 5.96 28.11
CA ARG A 79 12.66 6.71 28.87
C ARG A 79 13.15 7.93 28.10
N GLU A 80 13.33 9.03 28.80
CA GLU A 80 14.04 10.20 28.26
C GLU A 80 15.55 10.03 28.37
N ALA A 81 16.27 10.42 27.33
CA ALA A 81 17.73 10.44 27.33
C ALA A 81 18.28 11.61 26.52
N ARG A 82 19.34 12.22 27.04
CA ARG A 82 20.09 13.22 26.28
C ARG A 82 21.02 12.53 25.29
N VAL A 83 20.97 12.96 24.03
CA VAL A 83 21.84 12.43 22.98
C VAL A 83 23.29 12.84 23.30
N PRO A 84 24.21 11.89 23.49
CA PRO A 84 25.60 12.19 23.84
C PRO A 84 26.34 12.87 22.69
N ALA A 85 27.49 13.48 22.98
CA ALA A 85 28.35 14.12 21.98
C ALA A 85 28.81 13.17 20.86
N SER A 86 28.90 11.87 21.15
CA SER A 86 29.18 10.83 20.14
C SER A 86 28.08 10.70 19.08
N GLY A 87 26.87 11.18 19.39
CA GLY A 87 25.68 10.97 18.56
C GLY A 87 25.18 9.53 18.58
N GLU A 88 25.68 8.68 19.47
CA GLU A 88 25.29 7.27 19.56
C GLU A 88 24.66 7.01 20.93
N LEU A 89 23.37 6.71 20.95
CA LEU A 89 22.61 6.46 22.18
C LEU A 89 22.58 4.97 22.49
N THR A 90 23.21 4.55 23.58
CA THR A 90 23.28 3.14 23.98
C THR A 90 22.19 2.82 25.00
N LEU A 91 21.33 1.86 24.67
CA LEU A 91 20.28 1.35 25.57
C LEU A 91 20.82 0.24 26.46
N THR A 92 21.51 -0.71 25.85
CA THR A 92 22.15 -1.84 26.54
C THR A 92 23.55 -2.02 25.98
N HIS A 93 24.54 -2.08 26.86
CA HIS A 93 25.95 -2.21 26.50
C HIS A 93 26.16 -3.38 25.52
N ARG A 94 26.81 -3.12 24.38
CA ARG A 94 27.12 -4.08 23.29
C ARG A 94 25.97 -4.73 22.51
N ARG A 95 24.69 -4.60 22.93
CA ARG A 95 23.57 -5.19 22.17
C ARG A 95 22.77 -4.20 21.35
N GLN A 96 22.55 -2.99 21.88
CA GLN A 96 21.65 -2.04 21.24
C GLN A 96 22.14 -0.60 21.39
N SER A 97 22.38 0.03 20.24
CA SER A 97 22.64 1.45 20.11
C SER A 97 21.81 2.05 18.97
N VAL A 98 21.55 3.36 19.06
CA VAL A 98 20.82 4.11 18.05
C VAL A 98 21.61 5.36 17.69
N SER A 99 22.01 5.45 16.43
CA SER A 99 22.70 6.62 15.91
C SER A 99 21.74 7.80 15.67
N LEU A 100 22.04 8.91 16.34
CA LEU A 100 21.28 10.17 16.41
C LEU A 100 22.21 11.39 16.23
N ARG A 101 23.26 11.28 15.39
CA ARG A 101 24.28 12.35 15.19
C ARG A 101 23.72 13.75 14.94
N ASN A 102 22.58 13.87 14.28
CA ASN A 102 21.95 15.17 13.98
C ASN A 102 21.19 15.77 15.17
N TYR A 103 21.14 15.06 16.31
CA TYR A 103 20.36 15.43 17.49
C TYR A 103 21.25 15.55 18.75
N ILE A 104 22.56 15.68 18.59
CA ILE A 104 23.52 15.79 19.70
C ILE A 104 23.08 16.88 20.69
N GLY A 105 23.11 16.56 21.98
CA GLY A 105 22.76 17.47 23.06
C GLY A 105 21.26 17.66 23.28
N ARG A 106 20.39 17.23 22.36
CA ARG A 106 18.93 17.23 22.52
C ARG A 106 18.48 16.12 23.47
N VAL A 107 17.37 16.32 24.16
CA VAL A 107 16.69 15.27 24.92
C VAL A 107 15.67 14.62 24.02
N VAL A 108 15.69 13.30 23.93
CA VAL A 108 14.75 12.49 23.14
C VAL A 108 14.01 11.52 24.04
N THR A 109 12.81 11.15 23.64
CA THR A 109 12.05 10.09 24.28
C THR A 109 12.25 8.79 23.51
N ILE A 110 12.63 7.75 24.23
CA ILE A 110 12.85 6.41 23.68
C ILE A 110 11.70 5.53 24.13
N TRP A 111 10.93 5.03 23.19
CA TRP A 111 10.01 3.92 23.38
C TRP A 111 10.67 2.64 22.87
N ALA A 112 10.61 1.55 23.61
CA ALA A 112 11.20 0.28 23.19
C ALA A 112 10.41 -0.93 23.67
N ASP A 113 10.22 -1.91 22.78
CA ASP A 113 9.77 -3.25 23.11
C ASP A 113 10.77 -4.30 22.58
N SER A 114 10.35 -5.57 22.53
CA SER A 114 11.16 -6.67 22.00
C SER A 114 11.36 -6.61 20.48
N ARG A 115 10.61 -5.78 19.75
CA ARG A 115 10.58 -5.74 18.28
C ARG A 115 11.14 -4.45 17.70
N SER A 116 10.87 -3.32 18.33
CA SER A 116 11.08 -1.97 17.80
C SER A 116 11.59 -1.04 18.89
N ILE A 117 12.41 -0.08 18.46
CA ILE A 117 12.76 1.10 19.25
C ILE A 117 12.33 2.30 18.42
N HIS A 118 11.48 3.12 19.01
CA HIS A 118 11.06 4.39 18.45
C HIS A 118 11.72 5.52 19.24
N VAL A 119 12.31 6.45 18.52
CA VAL A 119 12.87 7.67 19.09
C VAL A 119 12.00 8.82 18.64
N THR A 120 11.51 9.59 19.60
CA THR A 120 10.70 10.78 19.36
C THR A 120 11.41 12.02 19.92
N LEU A 121 11.18 13.16 19.29
CA LEU A 121 11.63 14.48 19.74
C LEU A 121 10.42 15.42 19.61
N ASP A 122 10.07 16.12 20.68
CA ASP A 122 8.93 17.05 20.71
C ASP A 122 7.61 16.40 20.23
N GLY A 123 7.41 15.12 20.57
CA GLY A 123 6.26 14.30 20.16
C GLY A 123 6.34 13.73 18.74
N GLN A 124 7.30 14.16 17.93
CA GLN A 124 7.47 13.70 16.55
C GLN A 124 8.38 12.47 16.48
N LEU A 125 7.95 11.41 15.78
CA LEU A 125 8.79 10.25 15.50
C LEU A 125 9.94 10.64 14.57
N ILE A 126 11.17 10.53 15.07
CA ILE A 126 12.39 10.84 14.29
C ILE A 126 13.08 9.59 13.74
N ARG A 127 12.86 8.42 14.38
CA ARG A 127 13.50 7.17 13.97
C ARG A 127 12.79 5.94 14.53
N THR A 128 12.70 4.91 13.69
CA THR A 128 12.41 3.53 14.09
C THR A 128 13.59 2.63 13.77
N VAL A 129 13.99 1.78 14.71
CA VAL A 129 14.96 0.70 14.47
C VAL A 129 14.44 -0.62 15.03
N SER A 130 14.91 -1.75 14.46
CA SER A 130 14.64 -3.06 15.05
C SER A 130 15.29 -3.16 16.43
N SER A 131 14.52 -3.65 17.40
CA SER A 131 15.02 -3.97 18.72
C SER A 131 15.80 -5.29 18.71
N ARG A 132 16.88 -5.32 19.48
CA ARG A 132 17.61 -6.54 19.86
C ARG A 132 17.51 -6.80 21.37
N LEU A 133 16.57 -6.12 22.03
CA LEU A 133 16.34 -6.25 23.46
C LEU A 133 15.63 -7.58 23.73
N LEU A 134 16.06 -8.21 24.82
CA LEU A 134 15.45 -9.41 25.37
C LEU A 134 14.55 -8.96 26.52
N PRO A 135 13.58 -9.78 26.97
CA PRO A 135 12.73 -9.43 28.11
C PRO A 135 13.53 -8.99 29.34
N GLU A 136 14.63 -9.68 29.66
CA GLU A 136 15.56 -9.31 30.74
C GLU A 136 16.18 -7.91 30.60
N HIS A 137 16.44 -7.46 29.37
CA HIS A 137 16.96 -6.12 29.12
C HIS A 137 15.90 -5.05 29.37
N LEU A 138 14.63 -5.31 29.02
CA LEU A 138 13.52 -4.40 29.30
C LEU A 138 13.32 -4.27 30.81
N THR A 139 13.37 -5.38 31.55
CA THR A 139 13.34 -5.37 33.02
C THR A 139 14.50 -4.58 33.61
N ALA A 140 15.72 -4.79 33.13
CA ALA A 140 16.89 -4.04 33.60
C ALA A 140 16.79 -2.53 33.33
N LEU A 141 16.14 -2.13 32.22
CA LEU A 141 15.87 -0.73 31.92
C LEU A 141 14.84 -0.13 32.89
N ILE A 142 13.80 -0.88 33.25
CA ILE A 142 12.83 -0.47 34.29
C ILE A 142 13.54 -0.25 35.62
N MET A 143 14.40 -1.19 36.03
CA MET A 143 15.19 -1.08 37.27
C MET A 143 16.16 0.13 37.26
N ARG A 144 16.51 0.65 36.08
CA ARG A 144 17.33 1.85 35.88
C ARG A 144 16.50 3.14 35.69
N GLY A 145 15.20 3.09 36.01
CA GLY A 145 14.31 4.25 35.98
C GLY A 145 13.57 4.48 34.67
N ALA A 146 13.56 3.52 33.73
CA ALA A 146 12.60 3.57 32.63
C ALA A 146 11.19 3.27 33.16
N ARG A 147 10.18 3.90 32.57
CA ARG A 147 8.78 3.67 32.93
C ARG A 147 8.12 2.71 31.94
N ARG A 148 6.98 2.12 32.32
CA ARG A 148 6.15 1.39 31.36
C ARG A 148 5.65 2.36 30.30
N ALA A 149 5.75 1.95 29.04
CA ALA A 149 5.36 2.80 27.93
C ALA A 149 3.85 2.77 27.69
N GLY A 150 3.35 3.84 27.09
CA GLY A 150 2.04 3.85 26.42
C GLY A 150 2.09 3.13 25.05
N PRO A 151 1.06 3.34 24.21
CA PRO A 151 1.01 2.82 22.85
C PRO A 151 2.25 3.19 22.03
N ALA A 152 2.63 2.32 21.09
CA ALA A 152 3.77 2.59 20.22
C ALA A 152 3.54 3.87 19.39
N PRO A 153 4.51 4.79 19.32
CA PRO A 153 4.37 6.05 18.58
C PRO A 153 4.43 5.89 17.06
N GLY A 154 4.69 4.67 16.55
CA GLY A 154 4.78 4.42 15.13
C GLY A 154 4.66 2.94 14.78
N THR A 155 4.76 2.63 13.48
CA THR A 155 4.64 1.26 12.99
C THR A 155 5.86 0.43 13.37
N SER A 156 5.63 -0.80 13.81
CA SER A 156 6.68 -1.69 14.29
C SER A 156 7.70 -2.03 13.21
N ALA A 157 8.97 -2.15 13.62
CA ALA A 157 10.03 -2.67 12.76
C ALA A 157 9.68 -4.08 12.23
N LEU A 158 10.32 -4.52 11.16
CA LEU A 158 10.06 -5.88 10.62
C LEU A 158 10.36 -6.98 11.64
N ARG A 159 9.54 -8.04 11.67
CA ARG A 159 9.79 -9.20 12.52
C ARG A 159 11.06 -9.91 12.08
N LYS A 160 11.77 -10.50 13.04
CA LYS A 160 12.92 -11.37 12.79
C LYS A 160 12.68 -12.74 13.42
N ALA A 161 12.94 -13.79 12.67
CA ALA A 161 13.02 -15.16 13.16
C ALA A 161 14.44 -15.68 12.90
N ASN A 162 15.11 -16.19 13.94
CA ASN A 162 16.47 -16.73 13.86
C ASN A 162 17.49 -15.78 13.22
N GLY A 163 17.34 -14.46 13.47
CA GLY A 163 18.21 -13.42 12.89
C GLY A 163 17.83 -12.99 11.46
N THR A 164 16.91 -13.69 10.81
CA THR A 164 16.43 -13.39 9.46
C THR A 164 15.14 -12.56 9.51
N THR A 165 15.10 -11.47 8.77
CA THR A 165 13.89 -10.64 8.65
C THR A 165 12.80 -11.40 7.88
N MET A 166 11.60 -11.49 8.44
CA MET A 166 10.45 -12.13 7.80
C MET A 166 9.59 -11.08 7.08
N ILE A 167 9.33 -11.30 5.80
CA ILE A 167 8.42 -10.50 4.96
C ILE A 167 7.54 -11.48 4.17
N SER A 168 6.24 -11.47 4.44
CA SER A 168 5.28 -12.40 3.80
C SER A 168 5.17 -12.11 2.30
N PRO A 169 5.05 -13.11 1.41
CA PRO A 169 4.90 -12.88 -0.03
C PRO A 169 3.88 -11.78 -0.35
N GLY A 170 4.24 -10.83 -1.21
CA GLY A 170 3.41 -9.66 -1.55
C GLY A 170 3.35 -8.55 -0.50
N GLU A 171 3.90 -8.75 0.71
CA GLU A 171 4.00 -7.71 1.72
C GLU A 171 5.06 -6.68 1.32
N ALA A 172 4.68 -5.41 1.42
CA ALA A 172 5.55 -4.27 1.24
C ALA A 172 6.11 -3.80 2.59
N ILE A 173 7.25 -3.12 2.54
CA ILE A 173 7.87 -2.51 3.72
C ILE A 173 7.85 -0.99 3.59
N GLU A 174 7.94 -0.29 4.71
CA GLU A 174 8.12 1.16 4.72
C GLU A 174 9.48 1.55 5.27
N ILE A 175 10.03 2.64 4.74
CA ILE A 175 11.20 3.31 5.29
C ILE A 175 10.99 4.82 5.26
N GLU A 176 11.50 5.52 6.26
CA GLU A 176 11.60 6.98 6.21
C GLU A 176 12.96 7.41 5.69
N ARG A 177 12.96 8.40 4.82
CA ARG A 177 14.17 9.03 4.33
C ARG A 177 14.00 10.54 4.23
N VAL A 178 15.05 11.27 4.58
CA VAL A 178 15.15 12.70 4.29
C VAL A 178 15.60 12.86 2.85
N VAL A 179 14.88 13.67 2.08
CA VAL A 179 15.27 14.04 0.73
C VAL A 179 16.35 15.12 0.82
N ASN A 180 17.47 14.93 0.14
CA ASN A 180 18.58 15.87 0.15
C ASN A 180 18.27 17.14 -0.67
N ARG A 181 19.21 18.09 -0.69
CA ARG A 181 19.07 19.36 -1.44
C ARG A 181 18.87 19.15 -2.94
N ASP A 182 19.37 18.05 -3.50
CA ASP A 182 19.20 17.72 -4.93
C ASP A 182 17.85 17.05 -5.23
N GLY A 183 16.95 16.95 -4.25
CA GLY A 183 15.68 16.24 -4.42
C GLY A 183 15.80 14.72 -4.47
N ALA A 184 16.89 14.15 -3.94
CA ALA A 184 17.18 12.71 -3.98
C ALA A 184 17.32 12.07 -2.60
N THR A 185 17.19 10.75 -2.56
CA THR A 185 17.34 9.91 -1.36
C THR A 185 18.18 8.67 -1.65
N GLN A 186 18.75 8.07 -0.60
CA GLN A 186 19.55 6.85 -0.68
C GLN A 186 18.79 5.63 -0.15
N ILE A 187 18.75 4.56 -0.95
CA ILE A 187 18.06 3.31 -0.66
C ILE A 187 19.03 2.17 -0.94
N ALA A 188 19.54 1.52 0.12
CA ALA A 188 20.47 0.39 0.00
C ALA A 188 21.68 0.65 -0.92
N GLY A 189 22.19 1.89 -0.95
CA GLY A 189 23.31 2.30 -1.81
C GLY A 189 22.89 2.88 -3.17
N HIS A 190 21.61 2.83 -3.52
CA HIS A 190 21.07 3.43 -4.74
C HIS A 190 20.52 4.84 -4.49
N ARG A 191 20.93 5.80 -5.33
CA ARG A 191 20.40 7.16 -5.33
C ARG A 191 19.10 7.20 -6.14
N HIS A 192 18.01 7.70 -5.53
CA HIS A 192 16.72 7.89 -6.17
C HIS A 192 16.27 9.34 -6.11
N VAL A 193 15.90 9.90 -7.27
CA VAL A 193 15.33 11.25 -7.35
C VAL A 193 13.85 11.17 -7.03
N VAL A 194 13.43 11.85 -5.96
CA VAL A 194 12.02 11.99 -5.56
C VAL A 194 11.45 13.31 -6.12
N GLY A 195 12.27 14.36 -6.13
CA GLY A 195 11.94 15.68 -6.65
C GLY A 195 12.41 16.81 -5.73
N PHE A 196 12.81 17.94 -6.33
CA PHE A 196 13.35 19.09 -5.60
C PHE A 196 12.35 19.74 -4.63
N ALA A 197 11.05 19.67 -4.93
CA ALA A 197 9.98 20.18 -4.07
C ALA A 197 9.94 19.51 -2.69
N TRP A 198 10.58 18.35 -2.53
CA TRP A 198 10.64 17.60 -1.28
C TRP A 198 11.97 17.76 -0.54
N ALA A 199 12.91 18.56 -1.07
CA ALA A 199 14.22 18.76 -0.46
C ALA A 199 14.12 19.21 1.01
N GLY A 200 14.91 18.57 1.88
CA GLY A 200 14.92 18.79 3.32
C GLY A 200 13.75 18.13 4.08
N ARG A 201 12.78 17.54 3.38
CA ARG A 201 11.61 16.91 3.99
C ARG A 201 11.82 15.41 4.17
N THR A 202 11.17 14.83 5.18
CA THR A 202 11.11 13.39 5.38
C THR A 202 9.95 12.81 4.57
N VAL A 203 10.24 11.81 3.75
CA VAL A 203 9.25 11.05 2.97
C VAL A 203 9.22 9.60 3.44
N THR A 204 8.03 9.00 3.41
CA THR A 204 7.87 7.55 3.60
C THR A 204 7.97 6.88 2.23
N LEU A 205 8.88 5.92 2.09
CA LEU A 205 8.99 5.11 0.88
C LEU A 205 8.44 3.72 1.18
N ARG A 206 7.43 3.29 0.43
CA ARG A 206 6.86 1.94 0.49
C ARG A 206 7.43 1.10 -0.64
N LEU A 207 8.01 -0.04 -0.31
CA LEU A 207 8.76 -0.91 -1.22
C LEU A 207 8.19 -2.33 -1.19
N ASP A 208 7.76 -2.86 -2.33
CA ASP A 208 7.23 -4.24 -2.44
C ASP A 208 8.19 -5.23 -3.13
N GLY A 209 9.31 -4.72 -3.66
CA GLY A 209 10.31 -5.47 -4.44
C GLY A 209 10.16 -5.35 -5.96
N HIS A 210 9.08 -4.73 -6.43
CA HIS A 210 8.80 -4.42 -7.83
C HIS A 210 8.58 -2.93 -8.07
N LEU A 211 7.79 -2.28 -7.21
CA LEU A 211 7.49 -0.86 -7.19
C LEU A 211 7.94 -0.22 -5.87
N MET A 212 8.28 1.06 -5.99
CA MET A 212 8.54 1.97 -4.89
C MET A 212 7.54 3.13 -4.98
N HIS A 213 6.84 3.38 -3.89
CA HIS A 213 5.91 4.50 -3.74
C HIS A 213 6.47 5.50 -2.73
N ALA A 214 6.57 6.78 -3.10
CA ALA A 214 6.88 7.85 -2.15
C ALA A 214 5.59 8.48 -1.64
N ILE A 215 5.51 8.64 -0.33
CA ILE A 215 4.37 9.22 0.39
C ILE A 215 4.89 10.39 1.22
N ALA A 216 4.28 11.56 1.07
CA ALA A 216 4.56 12.75 1.87
C ALA A 216 3.23 13.36 2.34
N ASP A 217 3.16 13.78 3.60
CA ASP A 217 1.96 14.35 4.21
C ASP A 217 0.70 13.48 4.03
N GLY A 218 0.86 12.16 4.01
CA GLY A 218 -0.23 11.21 3.78
C GLY A 218 -0.70 11.08 2.32
N ALA A 219 -0.09 11.79 1.37
CA ALA A 219 -0.40 11.70 -0.06
C ALA A 219 0.69 10.94 -0.83
N LEU A 220 0.29 10.17 -1.85
CA LEU A 220 1.23 9.58 -2.80
C LEU A 220 1.85 10.71 -3.64
N VAL A 221 3.17 10.78 -3.71
CA VAL A 221 3.88 11.84 -4.46
C VAL A 221 4.66 11.31 -5.66
N GLY A 222 4.80 9.99 -5.76
CA GLY A 222 5.34 9.34 -6.95
C GLY A 222 5.45 7.82 -6.82
N THR A 223 5.61 7.17 -7.97
CA THR A 223 5.77 5.73 -8.11
C THR A 223 6.88 5.45 -9.11
N TRP A 224 7.79 4.53 -8.78
CA TRP A 224 8.92 4.13 -9.61
C TRP A 224 9.13 2.61 -9.51
N PRO A 225 9.91 2.00 -10.42
CA PRO A 225 10.45 0.67 -10.20
C PRO A 225 11.23 0.61 -8.87
N CYS A 226 11.04 -0.47 -8.12
CA CYS A 226 11.79 -0.70 -6.89
C CYS A 226 13.27 -0.96 -7.25
N PRO A 227 14.22 -0.22 -6.66
CA PRO A 227 15.63 -0.35 -7.00
C PRO A 227 16.31 -1.58 -6.43
N ILE A 228 15.64 -2.26 -5.51
CA ILE A 228 16.15 -3.43 -4.81
C ILE A 228 15.16 -4.57 -4.93
N GLY A 229 15.71 -5.77 -5.04
CA GLY A 229 14.92 -7.00 -5.04
C GLY A 229 14.25 -7.27 -3.69
N ARG A 230 13.26 -8.14 -3.73
CA ARG A 230 12.47 -8.54 -2.56
C ARG A 230 13.32 -9.16 -1.45
N ASP A 231 14.37 -9.91 -1.82
CA ASP A 231 15.36 -10.53 -0.93
C ASP A 231 16.16 -9.50 -0.13
N GLN A 232 16.28 -8.27 -0.64
CA GLN A 232 17.04 -7.19 0.00
C GLN A 232 16.20 -6.31 0.92
N LEU A 233 14.86 -6.32 0.79
CA LEU A 233 13.95 -5.49 1.59
C LEU A 233 14.20 -5.65 3.10
N GLY A 234 14.40 -6.90 3.55
CA GLY A 234 14.63 -7.20 4.96
C GLY A 234 15.95 -6.65 5.54
N ARG A 235 16.89 -6.23 4.68
CA ARG A 235 18.18 -5.65 5.07
C ARG A 235 18.17 -4.13 5.07
N VAL A 236 17.10 -3.49 4.58
CA VAL A 236 17.03 -2.05 4.49
C VAL A 236 16.95 -1.43 5.89
N ARG A 237 17.85 -0.49 6.17
CA ARG A 237 17.90 0.20 7.46
C ARG A 237 16.61 0.99 7.71
N GLY A 238 16.01 0.77 8.88
CA GLY A 238 14.78 1.44 9.30
C GLY A 238 13.51 0.86 8.69
N ALA A 239 13.58 -0.33 8.08
CA ALA A 239 12.43 -1.01 7.52
C ALA A 239 11.41 -1.38 8.61
N ARG A 240 10.15 -1.09 8.32
CA ARG A 240 8.99 -1.34 9.19
C ARG A 240 7.82 -1.90 8.40
N THR A 241 6.89 -2.52 9.10
CA THR A 241 5.67 -3.07 8.50
C THR A 241 4.77 -1.95 8.01
N THR A 242 4.02 -2.19 6.94
CA THR A 242 2.96 -1.30 6.45
C THR A 242 1.74 -1.38 7.37
N ALA A 243 1.28 -0.24 7.89
CA ALA A 243 0.07 -0.19 8.72
C ALA A 243 -1.16 0.34 7.98
N THR A 244 -0.96 1.11 6.91
CA THR A 244 -2.04 1.78 6.19
C THR A 244 -2.12 1.31 4.74
N PRO A 245 -3.31 1.30 4.10
CA PRO A 245 -3.40 1.13 2.65
C PRO A 245 -2.62 2.24 1.93
N LEU A 246 -2.18 1.97 0.69
CA LEU A 246 -1.45 2.97 -0.07
C LEU A 246 -2.39 4.16 -0.32
N PRO A 247 -1.96 5.41 -0.06
CA PRO A 247 -2.77 6.57 -0.40
C PRO A 247 -3.15 6.55 -1.89
N PRO A 248 -4.36 7.02 -2.25
CA PRO A 248 -4.74 7.12 -3.65
C PRO A 248 -3.75 8.00 -4.40
N ALA A 249 -3.46 7.63 -5.65
CA ALA A 249 -2.59 8.43 -6.50
C ALA A 249 -3.14 9.85 -6.64
N PRO A 250 -2.28 10.88 -6.61
CA PRO A 250 -2.70 12.24 -6.85
C PRO A 250 -3.26 12.28 -8.27
N LEU A 251 -4.35 13.03 -8.44
CA LEU A 251 -4.96 13.19 -9.75
C LEU A 251 -3.90 13.76 -10.70
N PRO A 252 -3.78 13.24 -11.93
CA PRO A 252 -2.79 13.73 -12.89
C PRO A 252 -2.81 15.26 -13.01
N ALA A 253 -1.63 15.87 -13.07
CA ALA A 253 -1.52 17.31 -13.33
C ALA A 253 -2.16 17.62 -14.70
N GLY A 254 -3.27 18.35 -14.70
CA GLY A 254 -4.10 18.58 -15.89
C GLY A 254 -5.44 17.85 -15.91
N SER A 255 -5.73 16.99 -14.93
CA SER A 255 -7.07 16.39 -14.79
C SER A 255 -8.10 17.47 -14.47
N LEU A 256 -8.89 17.79 -15.48
CA LEU A 256 -9.93 18.79 -15.40
C LEU A 256 -11.01 18.34 -14.40
N ARG A 257 -11.32 19.19 -13.42
CA ARG A 257 -12.36 18.92 -12.42
C ARG A 257 -13.63 19.68 -12.76
N ALA A 258 -14.76 18.99 -12.68
CA ALA A 258 -16.08 19.60 -12.80
C ALA A 258 -16.93 19.22 -11.60
N GLN A 259 -17.52 20.21 -10.93
CA GLN A 259 -18.56 19.95 -9.93
C GLN A 259 -19.93 19.86 -10.61
N ARG A 260 -20.73 18.88 -10.21
CA ARG A 260 -22.10 18.70 -10.70
C ARG A 260 -23.02 18.34 -9.55
N ARG A 261 -24.18 18.98 -9.50
CA ARG A 261 -25.28 18.53 -8.65
C ARG A 261 -25.99 17.38 -9.37
N VAL A 262 -26.18 16.25 -8.67
CA VAL A 262 -26.89 15.11 -9.23
C VAL A 262 -28.36 15.46 -9.39
N HIS A 263 -28.88 15.30 -10.61
CA HIS A 263 -30.29 15.55 -10.91
C HIS A 263 -31.21 14.60 -10.13
N GLU A 264 -32.49 14.94 -10.01
CA GLU A 264 -33.51 14.09 -9.36
C GLU A 264 -33.64 12.72 -10.04
N SER A 265 -33.26 12.58 -11.30
CA SER A 265 -33.21 11.29 -11.99
C SER A 265 -31.97 10.44 -11.63
N GLY A 266 -31.09 10.92 -10.74
CA GLY A 266 -29.85 10.24 -10.36
C GLY A 266 -28.77 10.28 -11.44
N ARG A 267 -28.80 11.30 -12.32
CA ARG A 267 -27.88 11.46 -13.45
C ARG A 267 -27.12 12.78 -13.37
N ILE A 268 -25.93 12.81 -13.97
CA ILE A 268 -25.13 14.03 -14.20
C ILE A 268 -24.70 14.12 -15.66
N LEU A 269 -24.35 15.33 -16.10
CA LEU A 269 -23.77 15.60 -17.41
C LEU A 269 -22.38 16.22 -17.24
N VAL A 270 -21.35 15.57 -17.79
CA VAL A 270 -19.96 16.07 -17.80
C VAL A 270 -19.36 15.81 -19.17
N ALA A 271 -18.72 16.83 -19.75
CA ALA A 271 -18.08 16.75 -21.07
C ALA A 271 -18.98 16.12 -22.17
N GLY A 272 -20.27 16.48 -22.18
CA GLY A 272 -21.26 15.92 -23.12
C GLY A 272 -21.71 14.49 -22.82
N GLN A 273 -21.15 13.82 -21.81
CA GLN A 273 -21.49 12.46 -21.41
C GLN A 273 -22.47 12.45 -20.22
N ARG A 274 -23.63 11.81 -20.41
CA ARG A 274 -24.59 11.55 -19.33
C ARG A 274 -24.14 10.32 -18.53
N ILE A 275 -24.03 10.47 -17.21
CA ILE A 275 -23.61 9.41 -16.29
C ILE A 275 -24.76 9.12 -15.32
N LYS A 276 -25.14 7.84 -15.17
CA LYS A 276 -26.11 7.36 -14.17
C LYS A 276 -25.37 6.98 -12.89
N LEU A 277 -25.65 7.69 -11.81
CA LEU A 277 -25.16 7.41 -10.45
C LEU A 277 -26.22 6.70 -9.61
N GLY A 278 -27.50 6.93 -9.92
CA GLY A 278 -28.63 6.30 -9.25
C GLY A 278 -29.28 7.19 -8.19
N PRO A 279 -30.43 6.75 -7.65
CA PRO A 279 -31.28 7.57 -6.79
C PRO A 279 -30.63 7.93 -5.44
N ARG A 280 -29.73 7.09 -4.90
CA ARG A 280 -29.01 7.32 -3.63
C ARG A 280 -28.12 8.57 -3.62
N HIS A 281 -27.83 9.12 -4.80
CA HIS A 281 -26.97 10.30 -4.95
C HIS A 281 -27.74 11.56 -5.37
N ARG A 282 -29.06 11.53 -5.48
CA ARG A 282 -29.90 12.69 -5.86
C ARG A 282 -29.59 13.92 -5.00
N GLY A 283 -29.50 15.08 -5.63
CA GLY A 283 -29.25 16.35 -4.96
C GLY A 283 -27.83 16.54 -4.40
N LYS A 284 -27.00 15.50 -4.34
CA LYS A 284 -25.62 15.61 -3.85
C LYS A 284 -24.75 16.37 -4.83
N LEU A 285 -23.81 17.15 -4.31
CA LEU A 285 -22.76 17.79 -5.10
C LEU A 285 -21.61 16.79 -5.25
N VAL A 286 -21.30 16.42 -6.48
CA VAL A 286 -20.22 15.47 -6.80
C VAL A 286 -19.11 16.18 -7.57
N THR A 287 -17.87 15.76 -7.33
CA THR A 287 -16.71 16.18 -8.09
C THR A 287 -16.43 15.12 -9.14
N VAL A 288 -16.40 15.50 -10.41
CA VAL A 288 -15.94 14.62 -11.49
C VAL A 288 -14.54 15.02 -11.89
N VAL A 289 -13.63 14.05 -11.78
CA VAL A 289 -12.26 14.17 -12.27
C VAL A 289 -12.23 13.57 -13.66
N VAL A 290 -11.84 14.39 -14.63
CA VAL A 290 -11.68 13.99 -16.01
C VAL A 290 -10.23 13.60 -16.23
N GLU A 291 -10.01 12.32 -16.46
CA GLU A 291 -8.72 11.76 -16.87
C GLU A 291 -8.75 11.46 -18.38
N ASP A 292 -7.68 10.88 -18.94
CA ASP A 292 -7.55 10.70 -20.39
C ASP A 292 -8.58 9.73 -20.97
N THR A 293 -8.81 8.60 -20.28
CA THR A 293 -9.65 7.49 -20.76
C THR A 293 -10.92 7.27 -19.95
N HIS A 294 -11.03 7.88 -18.77
CA HIS A 294 -12.14 7.66 -17.84
C HIS A 294 -12.46 8.89 -16.98
N LEU A 295 -13.65 8.85 -16.39
CA LEU A 295 -14.24 9.85 -15.53
C LEU A 295 -14.41 9.22 -14.15
N ARG A 296 -13.76 9.79 -13.15
CA ARG A 296 -13.92 9.38 -11.75
C ARG A 296 -14.87 10.34 -11.07
N VAL A 297 -15.91 9.82 -10.44
CA VAL A 297 -16.91 10.59 -9.73
C VAL A 297 -16.71 10.39 -8.25
N LEU A 298 -16.45 11.49 -7.54
CA LEU A 298 -16.24 11.52 -6.11
C LEU A 298 -17.37 12.28 -5.43
N HIS A 299 -17.79 11.80 -4.26
CA HIS A 299 -18.61 12.55 -3.33
C HIS A 299 -17.80 12.80 -2.07
N ARG A 300 -17.53 14.08 -1.75
CA ARG A 300 -16.49 14.49 -0.80
C ARG A 300 -15.12 14.00 -1.27
N GLU A 301 -14.64 12.87 -0.74
CA GLU A 301 -13.36 12.24 -1.08
C GLU A 301 -13.50 10.76 -1.45
N GLU A 302 -14.72 10.21 -1.37
CA GLU A 302 -15.00 8.83 -1.68
C GLU A 302 -15.35 8.67 -3.17
N GLU A 303 -14.70 7.71 -3.85
CA GLU A 303 -15.01 7.37 -5.23
C GLU A 303 -16.32 6.58 -5.31
N ILE A 304 -17.34 7.19 -5.90
CA ILE A 304 -18.67 6.58 -6.03
C ILE A 304 -18.91 5.94 -7.40
N ALA A 305 -18.13 6.32 -8.42
CA ALA A 305 -18.19 5.67 -9.73
C ALA A 305 -16.96 5.98 -10.60
N VAL A 306 -16.54 4.99 -11.39
CA VAL A 306 -15.63 5.17 -12.53
C VAL A 306 -16.37 4.83 -13.82
N ARG A 307 -16.26 5.69 -14.84
CA ARG A 307 -16.89 5.49 -16.14
C ARG A 307 -15.92 5.78 -17.27
N PRO A 308 -15.84 4.95 -18.32
CA PRO A 308 -15.02 5.25 -19.47
C PRO A 308 -15.50 6.53 -20.14
N ARG A 309 -14.56 7.33 -20.66
CA ARG A 309 -14.87 8.47 -21.50
C ARG A 309 -15.36 7.99 -22.85
N ARG A 310 -16.52 8.49 -23.28
CA ARG A 310 -17.03 8.24 -24.63
C ARG A 310 -16.24 9.00 -25.71
N SER A 311 -15.47 10.00 -25.32
CA SER A 311 -14.58 10.74 -26.22
C SER A 311 -13.28 11.10 -25.51
N THR A 312 -12.16 10.79 -26.16
CA THR A 312 -10.79 11.14 -25.73
C THR A 312 -10.34 12.51 -26.26
N LYS A 313 -11.20 13.22 -27.02
CA LYS A 313 -10.89 14.57 -27.50
C LYS A 313 -10.56 15.50 -26.32
N PRO A 314 -9.57 16.41 -26.44
CA PRO A 314 -9.26 17.37 -25.40
C PRO A 314 -10.50 18.15 -24.98
N ILE A 315 -10.76 18.23 -23.68
CA ILE A 315 -11.86 19.03 -23.14
C ILE A 315 -11.29 20.40 -22.84
N THR A 316 -11.68 21.41 -23.61
CA THR A 316 -11.13 22.77 -23.48
C THR A 316 -11.98 23.66 -22.59
N ARG A 317 -13.27 23.35 -22.41
CA ARG A 317 -14.22 24.13 -21.61
C ARG A 317 -15.27 23.24 -20.96
N PHE A 318 -15.66 23.57 -19.73
CA PHE A 318 -16.88 23.05 -19.12
C PHE A 318 -17.97 24.11 -19.18
N TYR A 319 -19.07 23.79 -19.86
CA TYR A 319 -20.25 24.65 -19.81
C TYR A 319 -20.94 24.53 -18.45
N ILE A 320 -21.33 25.69 -17.91
CA ILE A 320 -22.25 25.79 -16.79
C ILE A 320 -23.65 25.82 -17.40
N THR A 321 -24.36 24.70 -17.34
CA THR A 321 -25.76 24.62 -17.75
C THR A 321 -26.57 24.07 -16.59
N GLY A 322 -27.51 24.87 -16.09
CA GLY A 322 -28.42 24.54 -15.01
C GLY A 322 -29.52 25.60 -14.89
N LYS A 323 -30.67 25.23 -14.32
CA LYS A 323 -31.74 26.19 -14.00
C LYS A 323 -31.13 27.28 -13.08
N GLY A 324 -31.08 28.53 -13.58
CA GLY A 324 -30.44 29.67 -12.90
C GLY A 324 -29.08 30.10 -13.45
N ALA A 325 -28.51 29.42 -14.45
CA ALA A 325 -27.32 29.89 -15.15
C ALA A 325 -27.75 30.79 -16.32
N THR A 326 -27.70 32.11 -16.16
CA THR A 326 -27.78 33.05 -17.28
C THR A 326 -26.45 33.01 -18.04
N PRO A 327 -26.40 32.56 -19.31
CA PRO A 327 -25.21 32.73 -20.12
C PRO A 327 -25.07 34.22 -20.41
N ASN A 328 -24.01 34.85 -19.92
CA ASN A 328 -23.72 36.24 -20.22
C ASN A 328 -23.27 36.32 -21.69
N ASN A 329 -24.23 36.57 -22.58
CA ASN A 329 -23.98 36.75 -24.01
C ASN A 329 -23.95 38.26 -24.27
N GLY A 330 -22.76 38.85 -24.32
CA GLY A 330 -22.63 40.29 -24.48
C GLY A 330 -21.19 40.79 -24.41
N GLN A 331 -20.40 40.48 -25.43
CA GLN A 331 -19.34 41.38 -25.88
C GLN A 331 -19.23 41.22 -27.39
N ALA A 332 -20.16 41.88 -28.08
CA ALA A 332 -19.97 42.26 -29.46
C ALA A 332 -18.80 43.24 -29.49
N SER A 333 -17.77 42.86 -30.23
CA SER A 333 -16.66 43.73 -30.61
C SER A 333 -17.24 44.88 -31.43
N ILE A 334 -17.32 46.06 -30.83
CA ILE A 334 -17.34 47.32 -31.55
C ILE A 334 -15.92 47.85 -31.41
N ASP A 335 -15.14 47.71 -32.48
CA ASP A 335 -14.07 48.64 -32.80
C ASP A 335 -13.71 48.41 -34.27
N ASP A 336 -14.34 49.22 -35.10
CA ASP A 336 -13.78 49.65 -36.37
C ASP A 336 -14.04 51.16 -36.50
N THR A 337 -13.05 51.88 -37.03
CA THR A 337 -12.97 53.33 -37.33
C THR A 337 -12.80 54.35 -36.20
N ARG A 338 -11.53 54.71 -35.94
CA ARG A 338 -11.00 56.03 -36.30
C ARG A 338 -9.49 56.09 -36.37
#